data_AF-A0A932CM97-F1
#
_entry.id   AF-A0A932CM97-F1
#
_cell.length_a   1.000
_cell.length_b   1.000
_cell.length_c   1.000
_cell.angle_alpha   90.00
_cell.angle_beta   90.00
_cell.angle_gamma   90.00
#
_symmetry.space_group_name_H-M   'P 1'
#
loop_
_entity.id
_entity.type
_entity.pdbx_description
1 polymer ?
#
loop_
_entity_poly.entity_id
_entity_poly.type
_entity_poly.pdbx_seq_one_letter_code
_entity_poly.pdbx_strand_id
1 'polypeptide(L)'
;MTSEQIPKDLVILVADKNMEFTIKGLLSRPKALGVRFLANDLFVHPEQDTGCLLRSHDFLRSFINRYAHALVMLDREGCGREGSSREVLEREVEDRLSRSGWGNRAVAIVLDPELEIWVWSDSPHVDSVLGWEGKQPDLKTWLRSQGFWDAQRTKPDRPKEAVEEALRLARKARSSSNYFQLAQRVGFGRCTDPAFLKLKAALQDWFSEEPP
;
A
#
# COMPACT_ATOMS: atom_id res chain seq x y z
N MET A 1 6.83 -33.67 22.52
CA MET A 1 7.86 -32.82 21.92
C MET A 1 7.20 -32.00 20.83
N THR A 2 6.63 -30.85 21.17
CA THR A 2 6.13 -29.90 20.18
C THR A 2 7.34 -29.25 19.54
N SER A 3 7.55 -29.47 18.24
CA SER A 3 8.48 -28.66 17.47
C SER A 3 8.06 -27.20 17.66
N GLU A 4 8.91 -26.37 18.30
CA GLU A 4 8.72 -24.92 18.28
C GLU A 4 8.72 -24.49 16.83
N GLN A 5 7.53 -24.21 16.31
CA GLN A 5 7.38 -23.72 14.95
C GLN A 5 7.81 -22.26 15.00
N ILE A 6 9.02 -21.97 14.51
CA ILE A 6 9.55 -20.61 14.45
C ILE A 6 8.52 -19.74 13.70
N PRO A 7 7.99 -18.67 14.31
CA PRO A 7 7.00 -17.82 13.66
C PRO A 7 7.61 -17.18 12.41
N LYS A 8 6.81 -17.07 11.35
CA LYS A 8 7.17 -16.30 10.14
C LYS A 8 7.29 -14.81 10.51
N ASP A 9 7.91 -14.01 9.65
CA ASP A 9 8.17 -12.60 9.96
C ASP A 9 6.89 -11.76 10.00
N LEU A 10 6.06 -11.82 8.95
CA LEU A 10 4.98 -10.85 8.75
C LEU A 10 3.74 -11.48 8.11
N VAL A 11 2.56 -11.25 8.70
CA VAL A 11 1.27 -11.49 8.03
C VAL A 11 0.68 -10.16 7.59
N ILE A 12 0.22 -10.08 6.35
CA ILE A 12 -0.29 -8.84 5.75
C ILE A 12 -1.73 -9.08 5.30
N LEU A 13 -2.64 -8.21 5.73
CA LEU A 13 -4.04 -8.19 5.32
C LEU A 13 -4.32 -6.89 4.56
N VAL A 14 -4.79 -7.01 3.33
CA VAL A 14 -5.09 -5.86 2.46
C VAL A 14 -6.53 -5.90 1.97
N ALA A 15 -7.06 -4.75 1.55
CA ALA A 15 -8.44 -4.65 1.10
C ALA A 15 -8.69 -5.30 -0.28
N ASP A 16 -7.74 -5.22 -1.21
CA ASP A 16 -7.95 -5.69 -2.58
C ASP A 16 -6.70 -6.29 -3.26
N LYS A 17 -6.88 -6.71 -4.52
CA LYS A 17 -5.80 -7.26 -5.34
C LYS A 17 -4.76 -6.23 -5.78
N ASN A 18 -5.12 -4.97 -5.94
CA ASN A 18 -4.17 -3.93 -6.34
C ASN A 18 -3.18 -3.63 -5.21
N MET A 19 -3.67 -3.57 -3.97
CA MET A 19 -2.84 -3.46 -2.77
C MET A 19 -1.97 -4.70 -2.58
N GLU A 20 -2.52 -5.91 -2.78
CA GLU A 20 -1.75 -7.15 -2.69
C GLU A 20 -0.54 -7.11 -3.64
N PHE A 21 -0.79 -6.74 -4.89
CA PHE A 21 0.26 -6.68 -5.91
C PHE A 21 1.23 -5.52 -5.66
N THR A 22 0.77 -4.40 -5.11
CA THR A 22 1.66 -3.31 -4.67
C THR A 22 2.61 -3.77 -3.58
N ILE A 23 2.10 -4.37 -2.52
CA ILE A 23 2.92 -4.86 -1.40
C ILE A 23 3.89 -5.96 -1.86
N LYS A 24 3.44 -6.89 -2.71
CA LYS A 24 4.34 -7.89 -3.33
C LYS A 24 5.47 -7.23 -4.12
N GLY A 25 5.18 -6.19 -4.89
CA GLY A 25 6.19 -5.47 -5.65
C GLY A 25 7.19 -4.73 -4.74
N LEU A 26 6.71 -4.10 -3.67
CA LEU A 26 7.55 -3.42 -2.67
C LEU A 26 8.47 -4.41 -1.94
N LEU A 27 7.91 -5.50 -1.41
CA LEU A 27 8.66 -6.51 -0.66
C LEU A 27 9.62 -7.33 -1.55
N SER A 28 9.46 -7.30 -2.87
CA SER A 28 10.46 -7.87 -3.80
C SER A 28 11.77 -7.07 -3.85
N ARG A 29 11.83 -5.89 -3.21
CA ARG A 29 12.99 -4.97 -3.21
C ARG A 29 13.41 -4.61 -1.77
N PRO A 30 13.79 -5.58 -0.93
CA PRO A 30 14.08 -5.35 0.50
C PRO A 30 15.12 -4.25 0.74
N LYS A 31 16.20 -4.22 -0.05
CA LYS A 31 17.23 -3.16 0.01
C LYS A 31 16.70 -1.74 -0.25
N ALA A 32 15.71 -1.59 -1.14
CA ALA A 32 15.10 -0.28 -1.41
C ALA A 32 14.23 0.22 -0.24
N LEU A 33 13.72 -0.71 0.57
CA LEU A 33 13.00 -0.43 1.80
C LEU A 33 13.95 -0.32 3.01
N GLY A 34 15.23 -0.71 2.88
CA GLY A 34 16.19 -0.72 3.97
C GLY A 34 15.88 -1.80 5.02
N VAL A 35 15.38 -2.96 4.56
CA VAL A 35 15.04 -4.11 5.41
C VAL A 35 15.70 -5.36 4.85
N ARG A 36 15.88 -6.38 5.71
CA ARG A 36 16.26 -7.73 5.26
C ARG A 36 15.14 -8.41 4.47
N PHE A 37 15.43 -9.56 3.86
CA PHE A 37 14.40 -10.40 3.28
C PHE A 37 13.43 -10.91 4.37
N LEU A 38 12.12 -10.94 4.05
CA LEU A 38 11.04 -11.27 4.98
C LEU A 38 10.28 -12.53 4.55
N ALA A 39 10.14 -13.50 5.43
CA ALA A 39 9.17 -14.58 5.29
C ALA A 39 7.76 -14.06 5.61
N ASN A 40 6.96 -13.79 4.58
CA ASN A 40 5.64 -13.18 4.74
C ASN A 40 4.54 -13.94 4.01
N ASP A 41 3.31 -13.87 4.55
CA ASP A 41 2.10 -14.31 3.86
C ASP A 41 1.13 -13.12 3.74
N LEU A 42 0.45 -13.02 2.61
CA LEU A 42 -0.46 -11.91 2.29
C LEU A 42 -1.86 -12.43 1.96
N PHE A 43 -2.86 -11.81 2.54
CA PHE A 43 -4.28 -12.11 2.38
C PHE A 43 -5.07 -10.89 1.94
N VAL A 44 -6.08 -11.09 1.09
CA VAL A 44 -7.08 -10.08 0.76
C VAL A 44 -8.31 -10.32 1.63
N HIS A 45 -8.79 -9.29 2.32
CA HIS A 45 -9.98 -9.42 3.14
C HIS A 45 -11.24 -9.56 2.27
N PRO A 46 -12.15 -10.52 2.52
CA PRO A 46 -13.33 -10.74 1.68
C PRO A 46 -14.30 -9.55 1.68
N GLU A 47 -14.37 -8.82 2.80
CA GLU A 47 -15.18 -7.60 2.96
C GLU A 47 -14.40 -6.30 2.62
N GLN A 48 -13.27 -6.41 1.91
CA GLN A 48 -12.47 -5.28 1.39
C GLN A 48 -12.07 -4.26 2.47
N ASP A 49 -12.12 -2.96 2.17
CA ASP A 49 -11.71 -1.87 3.07
C ASP A 49 -12.55 -1.83 4.34
N THR A 50 -13.87 -2.02 4.22
CA THR A 50 -14.78 -2.07 5.38
C THR A 50 -14.39 -3.22 6.32
N GLY A 51 -14.06 -4.38 5.75
CA GLY A 51 -13.58 -5.53 6.49
C GLY A 51 -12.21 -5.32 7.14
N CYS A 52 -11.27 -4.72 6.43
CA CYS A 52 -9.97 -4.36 6.99
C CYS A 52 -10.12 -3.37 8.17
N LEU A 53 -11.03 -2.39 8.04
CA LEU A 53 -11.31 -1.40 9.07
C LEU A 53 -11.97 -2.04 10.31
N LEU A 54 -13.06 -2.77 10.10
CA LEU A 54 -13.93 -3.21 11.19
C LEU A 54 -13.54 -4.57 11.76
N ARG A 55 -12.95 -5.46 10.95
CA ARG A 55 -12.84 -6.91 11.23
C ARG A 55 -11.46 -7.51 11.05
N SER A 56 -10.44 -6.72 10.74
CA SER A 56 -9.06 -7.21 10.60
C SER A 56 -8.55 -7.97 11.82
N HIS A 57 -8.90 -7.51 13.03
CA HIS A 57 -8.54 -8.17 14.28
C HIS A 57 -9.15 -9.57 14.44
N ASP A 58 -10.38 -9.80 13.95
CA ASP A 58 -11.00 -11.14 13.92
C ASP A 58 -10.22 -12.06 12.99
N PHE A 59 -9.94 -11.58 11.77
CA PHE A 59 -9.22 -12.33 10.74
C PHE A 59 -7.82 -12.73 11.23
N LEU A 60 -7.07 -11.75 11.75
CA LEU A 60 -5.67 -11.92 12.14
C LEU A 60 -5.48 -12.64 13.47
N ARG A 61 -6.55 -12.86 14.26
CA ARG A 61 -6.45 -13.54 15.56
C ARG A 61 -5.83 -14.94 15.47
N SER A 62 -6.14 -15.69 14.42
CA SER A 62 -5.60 -17.04 14.21
C SER A 62 -4.11 -17.09 13.85
N PHE A 63 -3.49 -15.93 13.61
CA PHE A 63 -2.10 -15.79 13.16
C PHE A 63 -1.15 -15.32 14.28
N ILE A 64 -1.66 -14.94 15.45
CA ILE A 64 -0.91 -14.32 16.56
C ILE A 64 0.33 -15.12 16.98
N ASN A 65 0.23 -16.46 17.02
CA ASN A 65 1.30 -17.37 17.43
C ASN A 65 2.11 -17.93 16.24
N ARG A 66 1.80 -17.50 15.01
CA ARG A 66 2.42 -18.00 13.78
C ARG A 66 3.30 -16.96 13.10
N TYR A 67 3.18 -15.69 13.50
CA TYR A 67 3.91 -14.57 12.91
C TYR A 67 4.43 -13.61 13.99
N ALA A 68 5.59 -13.03 13.73
CA ALA A 68 6.21 -12.03 14.60
C ALA A 68 5.43 -10.71 14.54
N HIS A 69 5.01 -10.27 13.35
CA HIS A 69 4.28 -9.01 13.15
C HIS A 69 3.05 -9.16 12.26
N ALA A 70 2.13 -8.20 12.35
CA ALA A 70 0.97 -8.08 11.48
C ALA A 70 0.85 -6.68 10.86
N LEU A 71 0.37 -6.63 9.62
CA LEU A 71 0.09 -5.39 8.92
C LEU A 71 -1.31 -5.43 8.33
N VAL A 72 -2.07 -4.35 8.50
CA VAL A 72 -3.36 -4.13 7.84
C VAL A 72 -3.25 -2.91 6.93
N MET A 73 -3.75 -3.02 5.70
CA MET A 73 -3.75 -1.92 4.73
C MET A 73 -5.12 -1.75 4.07
N LEU A 74 -5.59 -0.52 3.97
CA LEU A 74 -6.87 -0.14 3.38
C LEU A 74 -6.85 1.28 2.84
N ASP A 75 -7.82 1.59 1.97
CA ASP A 75 -8.12 2.94 1.50
C ASP A 75 -9.03 3.65 2.50
N ARG A 76 -8.84 4.98 2.66
CA ARG A 76 -9.77 5.81 3.41
C ARG A 76 -11.06 6.02 2.62
N GLU A 77 -10.96 6.18 1.31
CA GLU A 77 -12.12 6.26 0.44
C GLU A 77 -12.69 4.87 0.14
N GLY A 78 -13.99 4.67 0.41
CA GLY A 78 -14.66 3.39 0.25
C GLY A 78 -14.69 2.52 1.51
N CYS A 79 -14.07 2.96 2.62
CA CYS A 79 -14.16 2.26 3.91
C CYS A 79 -15.45 2.56 4.69
N GLY A 80 -16.29 3.48 4.21
CA GLY A 80 -17.56 3.88 4.83
C GLY A 80 -17.40 4.88 5.99
N ARG A 81 -16.19 5.43 6.16
CA ARG A 81 -15.79 6.34 7.25
C ARG A 81 -14.96 7.52 6.73
N GLU A 82 -15.23 7.99 5.51
CA GLU A 82 -14.50 9.02 4.77
C GLU A 82 -14.48 10.39 5.47
N GLY A 83 -15.36 10.62 6.46
CA GLY A 83 -15.31 11.82 7.31
C GLY A 83 -14.23 11.78 8.39
N SER A 84 -13.65 10.60 8.67
CA SER A 84 -12.55 10.43 9.64
C SER A 84 -11.20 10.71 8.97
N SER A 85 -10.23 11.18 9.76
CA SER A 85 -8.85 11.29 9.28
C SER A 85 -8.20 9.91 9.23
N ARG A 86 -7.19 9.78 8.37
CA ARG A 86 -6.33 8.60 8.26
C ARG A 86 -5.82 8.12 9.63
N GLU A 87 -5.28 9.02 10.43
CA GLU A 87 -4.66 8.72 11.74
C GLU A 87 -5.68 8.18 12.75
N VAL A 88 -6.92 8.67 12.69
CA VAL A 88 -8.02 8.16 13.54
C VAL A 88 -8.35 6.72 13.16
N LEU A 89 -8.46 6.43 11.86
CA LEU A 89 -8.76 5.08 11.37
C LEU A 89 -7.64 4.10 11.69
N GLU A 90 -6.38 4.50 11.47
CA GLU A 90 -5.21 3.70 11.82
C GLU A 90 -5.21 3.32 13.30
N ARG A 91 -5.42 4.32 14.18
CA ARG A 91 -5.44 4.08 15.64
C ARG A 91 -6.55 3.13 16.05
N GLU A 92 -7.75 3.25 15.48
CA GLU A 92 -8.85 2.34 15.79
C GLU A 92 -8.54 0.90 15.41
N VAL A 93 -7.92 0.68 14.25
CA VAL A 93 -7.52 -0.66 13.80
C VAL A 93 -6.42 -1.21 14.71
N GLU A 94 -5.39 -0.40 15.02
CA GLU A 94 -4.29 -0.78 15.90
C GLU A 94 -4.76 -1.08 17.33
N ASP A 95 -5.69 -0.31 17.88
CA ASP A 95 -6.27 -0.55 19.20
C ASP A 95 -7.02 -1.90 19.26
N ARG A 96 -7.78 -2.23 18.21
CA ARG A 96 -8.48 -3.53 18.11
C ARG A 96 -7.50 -4.69 17.98
N LEU A 97 -6.45 -4.53 17.16
CA LEU A 97 -5.39 -5.54 17.01
C LEU A 97 -4.61 -5.76 18.30
N SER A 98 -4.28 -4.68 19.01
CA SER A 98 -3.61 -4.72 20.30
C SER A 98 -4.42 -5.53 21.30
N ARG A 99 -5.72 -5.21 21.45
CA ARG A 99 -6.66 -5.91 22.34
C ARG A 99 -6.93 -7.36 21.94
N SER A 100 -6.78 -7.72 20.66
CA SER A 100 -6.98 -9.11 20.19
C SER A 100 -5.77 -10.02 20.43
N GLY A 101 -4.63 -9.47 20.87
CA GLY A 101 -3.44 -10.21 21.29
C GLY A 101 -2.17 -9.90 20.49
N TRP A 102 -2.22 -8.95 19.55
CA TRP A 102 -1.01 -8.50 18.85
C TRP A 102 -0.16 -7.53 19.68
N GLY A 103 -0.74 -6.86 20.68
CA GLY A 103 -0.04 -5.82 21.46
C GLY A 103 0.52 -4.74 20.53
N ASN A 104 1.81 -4.45 20.64
CA ASN A 104 2.53 -3.49 19.79
C ASN A 104 3.12 -4.10 18.50
N ARG A 105 2.82 -5.36 18.17
CA ARG A 105 3.37 -6.07 17.02
C ARG A 105 2.53 -5.95 15.74
N ALA A 106 1.59 -5.00 15.71
CA ALA A 106 0.74 -4.78 14.56
C ALA A 106 0.66 -3.29 14.20
N VAL A 107 0.57 -3.02 12.89
CA VAL A 107 0.39 -1.66 12.36
C VAL A 107 -0.75 -1.62 11.36
N ALA A 108 -1.48 -0.50 11.32
CA ALA A 108 -2.45 -0.21 10.29
C ALA A 108 -1.93 0.91 9.38
N ILE A 109 -2.04 0.72 8.07
CA ILE A 109 -1.68 1.70 7.05
C ILE A 109 -2.96 2.08 6.31
N VAL A 110 -3.43 3.31 6.50
CA VAL A 110 -4.59 3.83 5.78
C VAL A 110 -4.09 4.76 4.68
N LEU A 111 -4.47 4.51 3.44
CA LEU A 111 -4.15 5.35 2.30
C LEU A 111 -5.13 6.53 2.25
N ASP A 112 -4.66 7.71 1.89
CA ASP A 112 -5.48 8.92 1.82
C ASP A 112 -5.26 9.67 0.50
N PRO A 113 -6.25 9.70 -0.42
CA PRO A 113 -7.55 9.02 -0.29
C PRO A 113 -7.48 7.50 -0.44
N GLU A 114 -6.53 7.02 -1.25
CA GLU A 114 -6.48 5.63 -1.74
C GLU A 114 -5.13 5.29 -2.41
N LEU A 115 -4.93 4.04 -2.81
CA LEU A 115 -3.66 3.48 -3.29
C LEU A 115 -2.99 4.27 -4.42
N GLU A 116 -3.76 4.79 -5.37
CA GLU A 116 -3.23 5.47 -6.55
C GLU A 116 -2.46 6.75 -6.19
N ILE A 117 -2.62 7.28 -4.97
CA ILE A 117 -1.81 8.39 -4.46
C ILE A 117 -0.30 8.07 -4.43
N TRP A 118 0.07 6.79 -4.40
CA TRP A 118 1.46 6.33 -4.47
C TRP A 118 2.00 6.26 -5.90
N VAL A 119 1.13 6.10 -6.90
CA VAL A 119 1.49 6.04 -8.33
C VAL A 119 2.15 7.34 -8.76
N TRP A 120 1.63 8.46 -8.28
CA TRP A 120 2.03 9.81 -8.68
C TRP A 120 3.28 10.34 -7.97
N SER A 121 4.03 9.47 -7.26
CA SER A 121 5.34 9.84 -6.72
C SER A 121 6.35 9.98 -7.88
N ASP A 122 6.96 11.17 -8.03
CA ASP A 122 7.82 11.60 -9.17
C ASP A 122 8.75 10.50 -9.71
N SER A 123 8.22 9.70 -10.64
CA SER A 123 8.89 8.56 -11.24
C SER A 123 8.66 8.55 -12.75
N PRO A 124 9.72 8.52 -13.55
CA PRO A 124 9.61 8.47 -15.02
C PRO A 124 8.99 7.15 -15.51
N HIS A 125 8.82 6.17 -14.63
CA HIS A 125 8.27 4.85 -14.99
C HIS A 125 6.74 4.82 -15.03
N VAL A 126 6.07 5.85 -14.50
CA VAL A 126 4.59 5.91 -14.50
C VAL A 126 4.06 5.91 -15.93
N ASP A 127 4.64 6.72 -16.81
CA ASP A 127 4.26 6.79 -18.23
C ASP A 127 4.36 5.43 -18.91
N SER A 128 5.47 4.72 -18.76
CA SER A 128 5.65 3.38 -19.35
C SER A 128 4.63 2.37 -18.82
N VAL A 129 4.41 2.33 -17.50
CA VAL A 129 3.46 1.37 -16.91
C VAL A 129 2.02 1.72 -17.26
N LEU A 130 1.66 2.99 -17.41
CA LEU A 130 0.32 3.38 -17.86
C LEU A 130 0.15 3.33 -19.39
N GLY A 131 1.19 2.93 -20.14
CA GLY A 131 1.13 2.84 -21.61
C GLY A 131 1.13 4.20 -22.30
N TRP A 132 1.70 5.21 -21.64
CA TRP A 132 1.79 6.60 -22.07
C TRP A 132 3.15 6.97 -22.67
N GLU A 133 4.12 6.06 -22.63
CA GLU A 133 5.45 6.25 -23.21
C GLU A 133 5.37 6.60 -24.71
N GLY A 134 6.04 7.70 -25.09
CA GLY A 134 6.07 8.18 -26.47
C GLY A 134 4.79 8.89 -26.96
N LYS A 135 3.76 9.08 -26.11
CA LYS A 135 2.56 9.84 -26.47
C LYS A 135 2.80 11.35 -26.45
N GLN A 136 2.03 12.07 -27.25
CA GLN A 136 2.00 13.53 -27.31
C GLN A 136 0.55 14.02 -27.16
N PRO A 137 0.25 14.89 -26.17
CA PRO A 137 1.16 15.37 -25.12
C PRO A 137 1.58 14.28 -24.12
N ASP A 138 2.65 14.53 -23.35
CA ASP A 138 3.06 13.66 -22.25
C ASP A 138 1.96 13.50 -21.19
N LEU A 139 2.08 12.50 -20.32
CA LEU A 139 1.02 12.14 -19.36
C LEU A 139 0.66 13.30 -18.43
N LYS A 140 1.65 14.00 -17.90
CA LYS A 140 1.45 15.08 -16.94
C LYS A 140 0.79 16.29 -17.60
N THR A 141 1.23 16.64 -18.81
CA THR A 141 0.65 17.70 -19.63
C THR A 141 -0.78 17.36 -20.02
N TRP A 142 -1.05 16.11 -20.40
CA TRP A 142 -2.39 15.65 -20.71
C TRP A 142 -3.31 15.71 -19.48
N LEU A 143 -2.89 15.20 -18.31
CA LEU A 143 -3.66 15.25 -17.06
C LEU A 143 -4.02 16.69 -16.64
N ARG A 144 -3.09 17.63 -16.81
CA ARG A 144 -3.32 19.07 -16.60
C ARG A 144 -4.39 19.62 -17.54
N SER A 145 -4.32 19.26 -18.83
CA SER A 145 -5.31 19.70 -19.82
C SER A 145 -6.73 19.21 -19.53
N GLN A 146 -6.84 18.07 -18.84
CA GLN A 146 -8.12 17.49 -18.43
C GLN A 146 -8.59 17.95 -17.03
N GLY A 147 -7.80 18.78 -16.35
CA GLY A 147 -8.14 19.28 -15.02
C GLY A 147 -7.98 18.27 -13.89
N PHE A 148 -7.30 17.13 -14.12
CA PHE A 148 -6.99 16.17 -13.06
C PHE A 148 -5.85 16.64 -12.15
N TRP A 149 -5.00 17.55 -12.65
CA TRP A 149 -3.76 17.93 -11.99
C TRP A 149 -3.55 19.44 -12.05
N ASP A 150 -3.63 20.10 -10.90
CA ASP A 150 -3.23 21.51 -10.75
C ASP A 150 -1.70 21.66 -10.83
N ALA A 151 -1.22 22.67 -11.56
CA ALA A 151 0.20 22.97 -11.70
C ALA A 151 0.90 23.22 -10.35
N GLN A 152 0.17 23.67 -9.32
CA GLN A 152 0.70 23.94 -7.98
C GLN A 152 0.78 22.69 -7.09
N ARG A 153 0.20 21.56 -7.51
CA ARG A 153 0.15 20.31 -6.75
C ARG A 153 1.21 19.32 -7.22
N THR A 154 1.72 18.54 -6.27
CA THR A 154 2.67 17.45 -6.54
C THR A 154 2.00 16.16 -7.00
N LYS A 155 0.67 16.06 -6.88
CA LYS A 155 -0.13 14.87 -7.24
C LYS A 155 -1.51 15.33 -7.77
N PRO A 156 -2.23 14.49 -8.54
CA PRO A 156 -3.62 14.75 -8.93
C PRO A 156 -4.55 14.86 -7.71
N ASP A 157 -5.61 15.66 -7.84
CA ASP A 157 -6.65 15.78 -6.80
C ASP A 157 -7.53 14.53 -6.72
N ARG A 158 -7.59 13.78 -7.83
CA ARG A 158 -8.40 12.58 -8.05
C ARG A 158 -7.51 11.44 -8.59
N PRO A 159 -6.70 10.79 -7.72
CA PRO A 159 -5.66 9.87 -8.15
C PRO A 159 -6.18 8.66 -8.93
N LYS A 160 -7.28 8.03 -8.47
CA LYS A 160 -7.94 6.88 -9.11
C LYS A 160 -8.33 7.22 -10.53
N GLU A 161 -9.08 8.31 -10.66
CA GLU A 161 -9.68 8.71 -11.90
C GLU A 161 -8.60 9.13 -12.91
N ALA A 162 -7.52 9.76 -12.43
CA ALA A 162 -6.36 10.05 -13.25
C ALA A 162 -5.70 8.78 -13.81
N VAL A 163 -5.54 7.73 -12.99
CA VAL A 163 -4.97 6.44 -13.45
C VAL A 163 -5.93 5.74 -14.42
N GLU A 164 -7.22 5.69 -14.08
CA GLU A 164 -8.24 5.04 -14.89
C GLU A 164 -8.37 5.68 -16.26
N GLU A 165 -8.40 7.01 -16.33
CA GLU A 165 -8.53 7.73 -17.59
C GLU A 165 -7.27 7.62 -18.45
N ALA A 166 -6.09 7.63 -17.81
CA ALA A 166 -4.83 7.35 -18.50
C ALA A 166 -4.80 5.92 -19.06
N LEU A 167 -5.25 4.91 -18.32
CA LEU A 167 -5.32 3.55 -18.86
C LEU A 167 -6.33 3.44 -20.01
N ARG A 168 -7.48 4.09 -19.87
CA ARG A 168 -8.56 4.11 -20.87
C ARG A 168 -8.07 4.67 -22.22
N LEU A 169 -7.42 5.82 -22.20
CA LEU A 169 -6.90 6.46 -23.42
C LEU A 169 -5.67 5.75 -23.99
N ALA A 170 -4.85 5.14 -23.13
CA ALA A 170 -3.79 4.25 -23.58
C ALA A 170 -4.31 2.93 -24.17
N ARG A 171 -5.62 2.64 -24.03
CA ARG A 171 -6.24 1.35 -24.34
C ARG A 171 -5.54 0.18 -23.63
N LYS A 172 -5.02 0.45 -22.44
CA LYS A 172 -4.37 -0.54 -21.59
C LYS A 172 -5.36 -1.00 -20.52
N ALA A 173 -5.49 -2.30 -20.34
CA ALA A 173 -6.38 -2.83 -19.32
C ALA A 173 -5.89 -2.43 -17.90
N ARG A 174 -6.84 -2.08 -17.03
CA ARG A 174 -6.56 -1.99 -15.59
C ARG A 174 -6.37 -3.39 -15.03
N SER A 175 -5.22 -3.62 -14.44
CA SER A 175 -4.77 -4.92 -13.95
C SER A 175 -3.93 -4.72 -12.69
N SER A 176 -4.07 -5.59 -11.70
CA SER A 176 -3.22 -5.59 -10.50
C SER A 176 -1.73 -5.78 -10.85
N SER A 177 -1.42 -6.36 -12.02
CA SER A 177 -0.03 -6.42 -12.52
C SER A 177 0.58 -5.05 -12.80
N ASN A 178 -0.22 -4.04 -13.16
CA ASN A 178 0.27 -2.67 -13.34
C ASN A 178 0.79 -2.12 -12.00
N TYR A 179 0.08 -2.38 -10.90
CA TYR A 179 0.49 -1.95 -9.55
C TYR A 179 1.74 -2.67 -9.07
N PHE A 180 1.87 -3.97 -9.35
CA PHE A 180 3.12 -4.70 -9.09
C PHE A 180 4.30 -4.10 -9.87
N GLN A 181 4.13 -3.81 -11.16
CA GLN A 181 5.18 -3.20 -11.98
C GLN A 181 5.54 -1.79 -11.48
N LEU A 182 4.55 -0.99 -11.09
CA LEU A 182 4.77 0.31 -10.46
C LEU A 182 5.55 0.14 -9.16
N ALA A 183 5.11 -0.73 -8.26
CA ALA A 183 5.79 -1.03 -7.00
C ALA A 183 7.25 -1.48 -7.19
N GLN A 184 7.54 -2.23 -8.25
CA GLN A 184 8.88 -2.70 -8.57
C GLN A 184 9.80 -1.64 -9.19
N ARG A 185 9.26 -0.61 -9.83
CA ARG A 185 10.06 0.34 -10.63
C ARG A 185 10.05 1.75 -10.07
N VAL A 186 8.91 2.20 -9.58
CA VAL A 186 8.76 3.52 -8.98
C VAL A 186 9.68 3.61 -7.77
N GLY A 187 10.52 4.65 -7.77
CA GLY A 187 11.45 4.92 -6.70
C GLY A 187 10.70 5.51 -5.51
N PHE A 188 10.10 4.66 -4.67
CA PHE A 188 9.41 5.15 -3.46
C PHE A 188 10.37 5.74 -2.42
N GLY A 189 11.68 5.73 -2.65
CA GLY A 189 12.66 6.46 -1.84
C GLY A 189 12.41 7.97 -1.78
N ARG A 190 11.70 8.55 -2.77
CA ARG A 190 11.26 9.95 -2.78
C ARG A 190 9.75 10.11 -2.51
N CYS A 191 9.05 9.03 -2.17
CA CYS A 191 7.63 9.10 -1.82
C CYS A 191 7.52 9.78 -0.45
N THR A 192 7.00 11.01 -0.44
CA THR A 192 6.74 11.78 0.79
C THR A 192 5.32 11.54 1.33
N ASP A 193 4.64 10.52 0.80
CA ASP A 193 3.29 10.19 1.21
C ASP A 193 3.26 9.72 2.67
N PRO A 194 2.44 10.32 3.54
CA PRO A 194 2.44 9.97 4.96
C PRO A 194 2.15 8.49 5.24
N ALA A 195 1.30 7.82 4.43
CA ALA A 195 0.98 6.40 4.62
C ALA A 195 2.16 5.52 4.20
N PHE A 196 2.85 5.88 3.11
CA PHE A 196 4.06 5.19 2.68
C PHE A 196 5.20 5.35 3.70
N LEU A 197 5.39 6.55 4.24
CA LEU A 197 6.40 6.81 5.26
C LEU A 197 6.15 6.00 6.53
N LYS A 198 4.88 5.89 6.97
CA LYS A 198 4.49 5.04 8.10
C LYS A 198 4.79 3.56 7.82
N LEU A 199 4.40 3.05 6.65
CA LEU A 199 4.69 1.68 6.22
C LEU A 199 6.19 1.39 6.28
N LYS A 200 7.00 2.26 5.65
CA LYS A 200 8.45 2.11 5.59
C LYS A 200 9.06 2.13 6.99
N ALA A 201 8.66 3.07 7.84
CA ALA A 201 9.15 3.17 9.21
C ALA A 201 8.84 1.91 10.02
N ALA A 202 7.61 1.38 9.94
CA ALA A 202 7.22 0.15 10.64
C ALA A 202 8.05 -1.06 10.16
N LEU A 203 8.23 -1.22 8.85
CA LEU A 203 9.04 -2.32 8.32
C LEU A 203 10.52 -2.21 8.72
N GLN A 204 11.07 -1.00 8.74
CA GLN A 204 12.46 -0.76 9.15
C GLN A 204 12.68 -0.97 10.66
N ASP A 205 11.71 -0.56 11.49
CA ASP A 205 11.74 -0.81 12.93
C ASP A 205 11.76 -2.32 13.23
N TRP A 206 10.96 -3.10 12.50
CA TRP A 206 10.86 -4.54 12.73
C TRP A 206 11.97 -5.36 12.07
N PHE A 207 12.50 -4.91 10.93
CA PHE A 207 13.31 -5.76 10.05
C PHE A 207 14.48 -5.04 9.39
N SER A 208 15.01 -3.98 10.01
CA SER A 208 16.25 -3.34 9.55
C SER A 208 17.36 -4.36 9.30
N GLU A 209 18.18 -4.10 8.28
CA GLU A 209 19.40 -4.88 8.09
C GLU A 209 20.27 -4.67 9.33
N GLU A 210 20.73 -5.76 9.97
CA GLU A 210 21.77 -5.64 10.99
C GLU A 210 22.95 -4.87 10.36
N PRO A 211 23.49 -3.84 11.04
CA PRO A 211 24.67 -3.18 10.53
C PRO A 211 25.79 -4.22 10.35
N PRO A 212 26.59 -4.12 9.27
CA PRO A 212 27.70 -5.04 9.02
C PRO A 212 28.74 -5.04 10.14
#